data_AF-A0A2L0HRG8-F1
#
_entry.id   AF-A0A2L0HRG8-F1
#
_cell.length_a   1.000
_cell.length_b   1.000
_cell.length_c   1.000
_cell.angle_alpha   90.00
_cell.angle_beta   90.00
_cell.angle_gamma   90.00
#
_symmetry.space_group_name_H-M   'P 1'
#
loop_
_entity.id
_entity.type
_entity.pdbx_description
1 polymer ?
#
loop_
_entity_poly.entity_id
_entity_poly.type
_entity_poly.pdbx_seq_one_letter_code
_entity_poly.pdbx_strand_id
1 'polypeptide(L)'
;MSIKELEIKKIDVGLAPSAIAQDIFTKAVSPVMGILKQEGSDSVKEFSFCAMWLAMGLYVNNLSTEDAEKALNHATANIITHLKKLRGEM
;
A
#
# COMPACT_ATOMS: atom_id res chain seq x y z
N MET A 1 16.37 18.13 15.79
CA MET A 1 16.50 17.34 14.55
C MET A 1 15.47 17.89 13.59
N SER A 2 15.89 18.57 12.50
CA SER A 2 14.95 19.17 11.55
C SER A 2 14.30 18.05 10.74
N ILE A 3 12.99 17.87 10.88
CA ILE A 3 12.20 17.02 10.01
C ILE A 3 12.28 17.68 8.64
N LYS A 4 13.10 17.14 7.72
CA LYS A 4 13.04 17.57 6.32
C LYS A 4 11.61 17.30 5.86
N GLU A 5 10.89 18.36 5.49
CA GLU A 5 9.57 18.23 4.92
C GLU A 5 9.63 17.26 3.73
N LEU A 6 8.71 16.31 3.77
CA LEU A 6 8.64 15.21 2.82
C LEU A 6 7.98 15.75 1.55
N GLU A 7 8.78 16.23 0.59
CA GLU A 7 8.26 16.70 -0.69
C GLU A 7 7.76 15.53 -1.54
N ILE A 8 6.46 15.29 -1.51
CA ILE A 8 5.78 14.37 -2.42
C ILE A 8 5.74 15.04 -3.81
N LYS A 9 6.44 14.44 -4.77
CA LYS A 9 6.44 14.93 -6.16
C LYS A 9 5.04 14.80 -6.78
N LYS A 10 4.69 15.71 -7.70
CA LYS A 10 3.43 15.66 -8.46
C LYS A 10 3.21 14.27 -9.08
N ILE A 11 2.02 13.71 -8.84
CA ILE A 11 1.55 12.45 -9.44
C ILE A 11 0.84 12.77 -10.75
N ASP A 12 1.20 12.08 -11.83
CA ASP A 12 0.51 12.21 -13.11
C ASP A 12 -0.69 11.25 -13.17
N VAL A 13 -1.89 11.82 -13.18
CA VAL A 13 -3.16 11.07 -13.21
C VAL A 13 -3.68 10.79 -14.62
N GLY A 14 -2.97 11.23 -15.67
CA GLY A 14 -3.30 10.95 -17.07
C GLY A 14 -2.78 9.60 -17.59
N LEU A 15 -2.06 8.85 -16.75
CA LEU A 15 -1.40 7.59 -17.12
C LEU A 15 -2.35 6.38 -16.97
N ALA A 16 -1.93 5.22 -17.51
CA ALA A 16 -2.61 3.96 -17.25
C ALA A 16 -2.66 3.66 -15.73
N PRO A 17 -3.71 3.00 -15.21
CA PRO A 17 -3.89 2.79 -13.77
C PRO A 17 -2.68 2.15 -13.05
N SER A 18 -2.02 1.19 -13.71
CA SER A 18 -0.79 0.56 -13.20
C SER A 18 0.37 1.55 -13.07
N ALA A 19 0.50 2.46 -14.04
CA ALA A 19 1.52 3.51 -14.01
C ALA A 19 1.20 4.58 -12.96
N ILE A 20 -0.07 4.92 -12.73
CA ILE A 20 -0.49 5.81 -11.63
C ILE A 20 -0.13 5.16 -10.27
N ALA A 21 -0.44 3.88 -10.08
CA ALA A 21 -0.10 3.16 -8.85
C ALA A 21 1.41 3.11 -8.59
N GLN A 22 2.20 2.86 -9.64
CA GLN A 22 3.66 2.90 -9.57
C GLN A 22 4.17 4.30 -9.18
N ASP A 23 3.60 5.35 -9.77
CA ASP A 23 4.01 6.73 -9.51
C ASP A 23 3.67 7.17 -8.07
N ILE A 24 2.49 6.79 -7.56
CA ILE A 24 2.09 6.97 -6.15
C ILE A 24 3.07 6.25 -5.22
N PHE A 25 3.37 4.98 -5.52
CA PHE A 25 4.30 4.21 -4.69
C PHE A 25 5.67 4.89 -4.63
N THR A 26 6.24 5.26 -5.78
CA THR A 26 7.59 5.85 -5.84
C THR A 26 7.64 7.25 -5.24
N LYS A 27 6.62 8.09 -5.44
CA LYS A 27 6.66 9.51 -5.05
C LYS A 27 6.10 9.79 -3.66
N ALA A 28 5.17 8.97 -3.15
CA ALA A 28 4.50 9.20 -1.88
C ALA A 28 4.80 8.12 -0.83
N VAL A 29 4.74 6.83 -1.20
CA VAL A 29 4.85 5.72 -0.23
C VAL A 29 6.30 5.39 0.11
N SER A 30 7.14 5.18 -0.90
CA SER A 30 8.54 4.78 -0.75
C SER A 30 9.39 5.78 0.06
N PRO A 31 9.23 7.11 -0.09
CA PRO A 31 9.97 8.06 0.74
C PRO A 31 9.61 7.97 2.23
N VAL A 32 8.33 7.75 2.57
CA VAL A 32 7.89 7.57 3.95
C VAL A 32 8.44 6.26 4.53
N MET A 33 8.40 5.17 3.75
CA MET A 33 9.06 3.91 4.15
C MET A 33 10.55 4.09 4.41
N GLY A 34 11.24 4.94 3.62
CA GLY A 34 12.64 5.28 3.80
C GLY A 34 12.94 5.96 5.15
N ILE A 35 12.04 6.82 5.62
CA ILE A 35 12.13 7.46 6.94
C ILE A 35 11.85 6.44 8.05
N LEU A 36 10.73 5.71 7.95
CA LEU A 36 10.33 4.72 8.96
C LEU A 36 11.34 3.59 9.13
N LYS A 37 12.13 3.29 8.09
CA LYS A 37 13.23 2.32 8.18
C LYS A 37 14.28 2.71 9.23
N GLN A 38 14.38 4.00 9.56
CA GLN A 38 15.26 4.50 10.63
C GLN A 38 14.68 4.24 12.02
N GLU A 39 13.37 4.05 12.14
CA GLU A 39 12.66 3.79 13.40
C GLU A 39 12.51 2.28 13.68
N GLY A 40 12.54 1.45 12.65
CA GLY A 40 12.52 0.00 12.78
C GLY A 40 11.80 -0.68 11.63
N SER A 41 12.09 -1.97 11.44
CA SER A 41 11.45 -2.75 10.37
C SER A 41 9.95 -2.95 10.61
N ASP A 42 9.49 -2.91 11.85
CA ASP A 42 8.08 -3.06 12.20
C ASP A 42 7.26 -1.81 11.83
N SER A 43 7.79 -0.60 12.04
CA SER A 43 7.16 0.65 11.58
C SER A 43 6.96 0.68 10.06
N VAL A 44 7.93 0.14 9.29
CA VAL A 44 7.81 0.00 7.83
C VAL A 44 6.71 -1.00 7.45
N LYS A 45 6.60 -2.13 8.16
CA LYS A 45 5.55 -3.13 7.92
C LYS A 45 4.17 -2.56 8.21
N GLU A 46 4.01 -1.90 9.36
CA GLU A 46 2.74 -1.29 9.77
C GLU A 46 2.29 -0.23 8.77
N PHE A 47 3.19 0.68 8.39
CA PHE A 47 2.88 1.69 7.38
C PHE A 47 2.52 1.07 6.02
N SER A 48 3.29 0.08 5.56
CA SER A 48 3.01 -0.60 4.28
C SER A 48 1.63 -1.28 4.29
N PHE A 49 1.29 -1.91 5.42
CA PHE A 49 -0.02 -2.55 5.61
C PHE A 49 -1.15 -1.52 5.60
N CYS A 50 -1.02 -0.42 6.35
CA CYS A 50 -2.01 0.65 6.41
C CYS A 50 -2.21 1.34 5.05
N ALA A 51 -1.12 1.65 4.34
CA ALA A 51 -1.17 2.28 3.01
C ALA A 51 -1.87 1.38 1.98
N MET A 52 -1.56 0.09 1.99
CA MET A 52 -2.22 -0.90 1.12
C MET A 52 -3.71 -0.98 1.47
N TRP A 53 -4.08 -1.12 2.75
CA TRP A 53 -5.47 -1.24 3.17
C TRP A 53 -6.30 0.01 2.84
N LEU A 54 -5.72 1.20 2.97
CA LEU A 54 -6.36 2.46 2.58
C LEU A 54 -6.61 2.50 1.06
N ALA A 55 -5.61 2.15 0.25
CA ALA A 55 -5.76 2.08 -1.21
C ALA A 55 -6.84 1.08 -1.62
N MET A 56 -6.90 -0.05 -0.91
CA MET A 56 -7.89 -1.11 -1.08
C MET A 56 -9.31 -0.62 -0.75
N GLY A 57 -9.49 0.06 0.39
CA GLY A 57 -10.76 0.67 0.79
C GLY A 57 -11.23 1.77 -0.17
N LEU A 58 -10.32 2.61 -0.66
CA LEU A 58 -10.62 3.64 -1.66
C LEU A 58 -10.98 3.02 -3.03
N TYR A 59 -10.32 1.93 -3.40
CA TYR A 59 -10.64 1.18 -4.62
C TYR A 59 -12.07 0.62 -4.55
N VAL A 60 -12.45 -0.02 -3.45
CA VAL A 60 -13.82 -0.54 -3.24
C VAL A 60 -14.86 0.57 -3.19
N ASN A 61 -14.59 1.67 -2.50
CA ASN A 61 -15.53 2.79 -2.41
C ASN A 61 -15.77 3.50 -3.75
N ASN A 62 -14.77 3.53 -4.64
CA ASN A 62 -14.86 4.21 -5.93
C ASN A 62 -15.23 3.29 -7.11
N LEU A 63 -15.02 1.98 -6.98
CA LEU A 63 -15.34 0.98 -8.00
C LEU A 63 -16.33 -0.02 -7.43
N SER A 64 -17.62 0.31 -7.53
CA SER A 64 -18.72 -0.62 -7.26
C SER A 64 -18.83 -1.70 -8.35
N THR A 65 -17.75 -2.44 -8.62
CA THR A 65 -17.77 -3.53 -9.60
C THR A 65 -17.44 -4.86 -8.92
N GLU A 66 -18.26 -5.86 -9.19
CA GLU A 66 -18.16 -7.21 -8.62
C GLU A 66 -16.77 -7.85 -8.86
N ASP A 67 -16.11 -7.48 -9.97
CA ASP A 67 -14.76 -7.93 -10.30
C ASP A 67 -13.68 -7.28 -9.43
N ALA A 68 -13.86 -6.00 -9.06
CA ALA A 68 -13.00 -5.33 -8.11
C ALA A 68 -13.06 -6.02 -6.75
N GLU A 69 -14.26 -6.34 -6.28
CA GLU A 69 -14.50 -7.06 -5.02
C GLU A 69 -13.93 -8.50 -5.05
N LYS A 70 -14.07 -9.23 -6.17
CA LYS A 70 -13.46 -10.56 -6.34
C LYS A 70 -11.93 -10.50 -6.30
N ALA A 71 -11.32 -9.57 -7.04
CA ALA A 71 -9.87 -9.38 -7.01
C ALA A 71 -9.38 -9.00 -5.61
N LEU A 72 -10.14 -8.18 -4.90
CA LEU A 72 -9.91 -7.78 -3.52
C LEU A 72 -9.91 -8.96 -2.55
N ASN A 73 -10.96 -9.76 -2.62
CA ASN A 73 -11.17 -10.91 -1.75
C ASN A 73 -10.09 -11.96 -2.00
N HIS A 74 -9.71 -12.16 -3.26
CA HIS A 74 -8.63 -13.05 -3.64
C HIS A 74 -7.26 -12.56 -3.12
N ALA A 75 -6.93 -11.28 -3.28
CA ALA A 75 -5.69 -10.71 -2.75
C ALA A 75 -5.63 -10.79 -1.21
N THR A 76 -6.73 -10.44 -0.54
CA THR A 76 -6.88 -10.54 0.92
C THR A 76 -6.70 -11.98 1.41
N ALA A 77 -7.36 -12.94 0.76
CA ALA A 77 -7.27 -14.35 1.13
C ALA A 77 -5.83 -14.89 1.02
N ASN A 78 -5.10 -14.49 -0.02
CA ASN A 78 -3.69 -14.88 -0.19
C ASN A 78 -2.77 -14.27 0.86
N ILE A 79 -2.99 -13.01 1.23
CA ILE A 79 -2.24 -12.35 2.32
C ILE A 79 -2.52 -13.04 3.65
N ILE A 80 -3.79 -13.30 3.99
CA ILE A 80 -4.18 -14.02 5.21
C ILE A 80 -3.53 -15.42 5.24
N THR A 81 -3.59 -16.13 4.11
CA THR A 81 -2.99 -17.47 3.97
C THR A 81 -1.49 -17.43 4.23
N HIS A 82 -0.79 -16.44 3.67
CA HIS A 82 0.64 -16.27 3.88
C HIS A 82 0.97 -15.92 5.35
N LEU A 83 0.20 -15.02 5.96
CA LEU A 83 0.37 -14.63 7.37
C LEU A 83 0.10 -15.78 8.34
N LYS A 84 -0.85 -16.67 8.02
CA LYS A 84 -1.13 -17.89 8.79
C LYS A 84 0.02 -18.89 8.70
N LYS A 85 0.60 -19.09 7.50
CA LYS A 85 1.81 -19.91 7.32
C LYS A 85 2.98 -19.40 8.14
N LEU A 86 3.22 -18.09 8.15
CA LEU A 86 4.29 -17.47 8.96
C LEU A 86 4.08 -17.65 10.47
N ARG A 87 2.83 -17.82 10.92
CA ARG A 87 2.47 -18.07 12.32
C ARG A 87 2.40 -19.55 12.69
N GLY A 88 2.60 -20.46 11.73
CA GLY A 88 2.48 -21.91 11.96
C GLY A 88 1.04 -22.40 12.16
N GLU A 89 0.05 -21.62 11.70
CA GLU A 89 -1.37 -21.92 11.85
C GLU A 89 -1.94 -22.76 10.68
N MET A 90 -1.07 -23.25 9.78
CA MET A 90 -1.41 -24.06 8.59
C MET A 90 -0.29 -25.02 8.20
#